data_AF-A0A101Y3I1-F1
#
_entry.id   AF-A0A101Y3I1-F1
#
_cell.length_a   1.000
_cell.length_b   1.000
_cell.length_c   1.000
_cell.angle_alpha   90.00
_cell.angle_beta   90.00
_cell.angle_gamma   90.00
#
_symmetry.space_group_name_H-M   'P 1'
#
loop_
_entity.id
_entity.type
_entity.pdbx_description
1 polymer ?
#
loop_
_entity_poly.entity_id
_entity_poly.type
_entity_poly.pdbx_seq_one_letter_code
_entity_poly.pdbx_strand_id
1 'polypeptide(L)'
;MPGAVLVVTRGGASYRFPLHRAESVLEAAGLADGTLEFALAPLSGAELEKLLAGAGKQDLAVKGVPAGFTLSVLGGSGAAAVPVSGFGAAYAERTLTVEEAVSADRAVALLYEAQTGTFRYVPALFETAGGVTKVTVKSSVAGGVIAVALHPVSFSDLSGHWARAEIELLAGKLILNGRGAGSFAPQQTVSRAEFAAMLVRSLGLLPDAAAEAAAFSDVPAGAWYAADASTAADLDLVQGYADGTFRPEAPVTREQLAVMAARALKLVQSASAPPAGAHAVGAGGTPTTAVASGGIAAAPNAAVVASAPVAGSGAAPTSAAPAAASQALDANAAASAAAPTAPGSFTDAAGIASWAQEAVNTLTAGGIMQGRPSGSFAPQAATSRAEAAVILARLLRAGQLLNE
;
A
#
# COMPACT_ATOMS: atom_id res chain seq x y z
N MET A 1 -3.07 24.96 2.97
CA MET A 1 -2.37 24.99 1.66
C MET A 1 -2.54 23.63 0.97
N PRO A 2 -3.39 23.50 -0.07
CA PRO A 2 -3.55 22.25 -0.79
C PRO A 2 -2.23 21.87 -1.46
N GLY A 3 -1.65 20.72 -1.09
CA GLY A 3 -0.41 20.20 -1.69
C GLY A 3 0.90 20.55 -1.00
N ALA A 4 0.90 21.30 0.11
CA ALA A 4 2.12 21.50 0.89
C ALA A 4 2.57 20.19 1.57
N VAL A 5 3.87 19.87 1.50
CA VAL A 5 4.47 18.65 2.04
C VAL A 5 5.66 19.02 2.91
N LEU A 6 5.70 18.48 4.13
CA LEU A 6 6.88 18.52 4.98
C LEU A 6 7.78 17.34 4.64
N VAL A 7 9.07 17.60 4.44
CA VAL A 7 10.05 16.54 4.17
C VAL A 7 11.13 16.60 5.24
N VAL A 8 11.27 15.51 5.98
CA VAL A 8 12.33 15.32 6.98
C VAL A 8 13.34 14.34 6.42
N THR A 9 14.63 14.69 6.43
CA THR A 9 15.69 13.85 5.85
C THR A 9 16.80 13.58 6.85
N ARG A 10 17.35 12.37 6.81
CA ARG A 10 18.54 11.99 7.58
C ARG A 10 19.18 10.74 6.98
N GLY A 11 20.49 10.76 6.74
CA GLY A 11 21.28 9.55 6.47
C GLY A 11 20.74 8.66 5.35
N GLY A 12 20.31 9.25 4.23
CA GLY A 12 19.73 8.51 3.10
C GLY A 12 18.24 8.13 3.27
N ALA A 13 17.65 8.42 4.43
CA ALA A 13 16.22 8.24 4.66
C ALA A 13 15.46 9.57 4.57
N SER A 14 14.18 9.51 4.15
CA SER A 14 13.27 10.65 4.21
C SER A 14 11.87 10.26 4.65
N TYR A 15 11.17 11.20 5.30
CA TYR A 15 9.74 11.12 5.61
C TYR A 15 9.04 12.29 4.92
N ARG A 16 8.09 12.01 4.03
CA ARG A 16 7.28 13.01 3.32
C ARG A 16 5.87 12.99 3.88
N PHE A 17 5.48 14.04 4.59
CA PHE A 17 4.18 14.17 5.24
C PHE A 17 3.34 15.28 4.57
N PRO A 18 2.18 14.95 3.98
CA PRO A 18 1.27 15.96 3.43
C PRO A 18 0.65 16.82 4.55
N LEU A 19 0.91 18.12 4.56
CA LEU A 19 0.50 19.02 5.66
C LEU A 19 -1.03 19.15 5.81
N HIS A 20 -1.79 18.91 4.75
CA HIS A 20 -3.26 18.89 4.83
C HIS A 20 -3.80 17.78 5.76
N ARG A 21 -2.97 16.79 6.14
CA ARG A 21 -3.34 15.74 7.08
C ARG A 21 -3.06 16.09 8.54
N ALA A 22 -2.38 17.20 8.81
CA ALA A 22 -2.02 17.59 10.16
C ALA A 22 -3.25 17.71 11.07
N GLU A 23 -4.35 18.28 10.56
CA GLU A 23 -5.61 18.42 11.30
C GLU A 23 -6.18 17.06 11.70
N SER A 24 -6.32 16.11 10.76
CA SER A 24 -6.79 14.75 11.07
C SER A 24 -5.91 14.01 12.09
N VAL A 25 -4.61 14.30 12.10
CA VAL A 25 -3.66 13.73 13.07
C VAL A 25 -3.87 14.34 14.47
N LEU A 26 -4.11 15.66 14.54
CA LEU A 26 -4.44 16.35 15.80
C LEU A 26 -5.78 15.89 16.37
N GLU A 27 -6.81 15.77 15.52
CA GLU A 27 -8.14 15.27 15.90
C GLU A 27 -8.07 13.84 16.45
N ALA A 28 -7.33 12.95 15.77
CA ALA A 28 -7.12 11.59 16.25
C ALA A 28 -6.36 11.52 17.58
N ALA A 29 -5.53 12.53 17.88
CA ALA A 29 -4.86 12.70 19.16
C ALA A 29 -5.72 13.40 20.22
N GLY A 30 -6.93 13.85 19.89
CA GLY A 30 -7.81 14.60 20.78
C GLY A 30 -7.31 16.01 21.11
N LEU A 31 -6.52 16.62 20.22
CA LEU A 31 -5.88 17.92 20.42
C LEU A 31 -6.42 18.95 19.43
N ALA A 32 -6.68 20.18 19.91
CA ALA A 32 -7.10 21.30 19.06
C ALA A 32 -5.93 21.97 18.34
N ASP A 33 -4.75 21.93 18.94
CA ASP A 33 -3.49 22.43 18.42
C ASP A 33 -2.32 21.57 18.95
N GLY A 34 -1.15 21.74 18.34
CA GLY A 34 0.04 21.01 18.75
C GLY A 34 1.23 21.16 17.82
N THR A 35 2.29 20.45 18.17
CA THR A 35 3.51 20.32 17.38
C THR A 35 3.63 18.90 16.88
N LEU A 36 3.76 18.72 15.57
CA LEU A 36 4.14 17.44 14.99
C LEU A 36 5.63 17.22 15.18
N GLU A 37 6.01 16.10 15.77
CA GLU A 37 7.39 15.70 16.01
C GLU A 37 7.73 14.47 15.18
N PHE A 38 8.67 14.63 14.26
CA PHE A 38 9.20 13.54 13.44
C PHE A 38 10.58 13.17 13.93
N ALA A 39 10.83 11.88 14.16
CA ALA A 39 12.18 11.37 14.39
C ALA A 39 12.55 10.32 13.35
N LEU A 40 13.70 10.54 12.71
CA LEU A 40 14.38 9.56 11.86
C LEU A 40 15.62 9.11 12.63
N ALA A 41 15.60 7.90 13.18
CA ALA A 41 16.66 7.39 14.03
C ALA A 41 17.25 6.10 13.46
N PRO A 42 18.59 5.96 13.46
CA PRO A 42 19.19 4.64 13.27
C PRO A 42 18.78 3.75 14.44
N LEU A 43 18.69 2.44 14.19
CA LEU A 43 18.47 1.46 15.24
C LEU A 43 19.70 1.41 16.15
N SER A 44 19.48 1.15 17.45
CA SER A 44 20.58 0.79 18.34
C SER A 44 21.19 -0.56 17.91
N GLY A 45 22.43 -0.83 18.33
CA GLY A 45 23.11 -2.10 17.99
C GLY A 45 22.29 -3.33 18.38
N ALA A 46 21.70 -3.33 19.57
CA ALA A 46 20.86 -4.43 20.06
C ALA A 46 19.56 -4.61 19.26
N GLU A 47 18.91 -3.51 18.86
CA GLU A 47 17.70 -3.56 18.03
C GLU A 47 18.02 -4.07 16.62
N LEU A 48 19.14 -3.61 16.04
CA LEU A 48 19.59 -4.05 14.74
C LEU A 48 19.95 -5.54 14.75
N GLU A 49 20.68 -6.02 15.77
CA GLU A 49 20.98 -7.44 15.94
C GLU A 49 19.71 -8.29 16.05
N LYS A 50 18.71 -7.85 16.82
CA LYS A 50 17.41 -8.53 16.95
C LYS A 50 16.68 -8.59 15.61
N LEU A 51 16.67 -7.48 14.86
CA LEU A 51 16.06 -7.41 13.53
C LEU A 51 16.75 -8.38 12.57
N LEU A 52 18.08 -8.33 12.46
CA LEU A 52 18.85 -9.19 11.56
C LEU A 52 18.68 -10.67 11.90
N ALA A 53 18.69 -11.02 13.20
CA ALA A 53 18.45 -12.39 13.65
C ALA A 53 17.02 -12.86 13.34
N GLY A 54 16.02 -11.98 13.47
CA GLY A 54 14.64 -12.28 13.10
C GLY A 54 14.49 -12.47 11.59
N ALA A 55 15.11 -11.62 10.80
CA ALA A 55 15.10 -11.68 9.34
C ALA A 55 15.74 -13.00 8.84
N GLY A 56 16.87 -13.40 9.42
CA GLY A 56 17.54 -14.65 9.08
C GLY A 56 16.70 -15.90 9.36
N LYS A 57 15.79 -15.88 10.35
CA LYS A 57 14.85 -16.99 10.62
C LYS A 57 13.74 -17.12 9.57
N GLN A 58 13.52 -16.09 8.77
CA GLN A 58 12.49 -16.04 7.73
C GLN A 58 13.12 -15.99 6.32
N ASP A 59 14.40 -16.33 6.19
CA ASP A 59 15.16 -16.27 4.94
C ASP A 59 15.14 -14.89 4.26
N LEU A 60 15.01 -13.83 5.06
CA LEU A 60 15.04 -12.44 4.62
C LEU A 60 16.48 -11.92 4.67
N ALA A 61 17.11 -11.77 3.50
CA ALA A 61 18.45 -11.20 3.39
C ALA A 61 18.38 -9.67 3.37
N VAL A 62 18.49 -9.04 4.54
CA VAL A 62 18.41 -7.58 4.71
C VAL A 62 19.50 -6.88 3.91
N LYS A 63 19.12 -5.82 3.19
CA LYS A 63 19.97 -4.96 2.37
C LYS A 63 19.92 -3.51 2.87
N GLY A 64 21.04 -2.82 2.73
CA GLY A 64 21.20 -1.46 3.25
C GLY A 64 21.07 -1.36 4.77
N VAL A 65 20.79 -0.15 5.26
CA VAL A 65 20.60 0.13 6.69
C VAL A 65 19.11 0.33 6.98
N PRO A 66 18.48 -0.49 7.84
CA PRO A 66 17.12 -0.24 8.29
C PRO A 66 16.98 1.14 8.96
N ALA A 67 15.84 1.80 8.75
CA ALA A 67 15.58 3.13 9.29
C ALA A 67 14.36 3.12 10.21
N GLY A 68 14.51 3.69 11.41
CA GLY A 68 13.41 3.92 12.35
C GLY A 68 12.73 5.25 12.06
N PHE A 69 11.40 5.23 12.01
CA PHE A 69 10.55 6.40 11.84
C PHE A 69 9.57 6.51 13.00
N THR A 70 9.44 7.69 13.58
CA THR A 70 8.37 8.00 14.52
C THR A 70 7.68 9.30 14.14
N LEU A 71 6.38 9.35 14.39
CA LEU A 71 5.58 10.56 14.35
C LEU A 71 4.77 10.62 15.64
N SER A 72 4.92 11.74 16.36
CA SER A 72 4.16 12.01 17.57
C SER A 72 3.60 13.43 17.52
N VAL A 73 2.56 13.67 18.30
CA VAL A 73 2.00 15.00 18.54
C VAL A 73 2.33 15.42 19.96
N LEU A 74 2.88 16.62 20.12
CA LEU A 74 3.01 17.27 21.43
C LEU A 74 1.95 18.37 21.55
N GLY A 75 1.21 18.37 22.65
CA GLY A 75 0.32 19.46 23.02
C GLY A 75 1.09 20.66 23.62
N GLY A 76 0.47 21.34 24.58
CA GLY A 76 1.08 22.46 25.31
C GLY A 76 2.34 22.08 26.10
N SER A 77 3.08 23.09 26.60
CA SER A 77 4.38 22.88 27.25
C SER A 77 4.27 21.94 28.46
N GLY A 78 4.97 20.80 28.40
CA GLY A 78 5.00 19.77 29.44
C GLY A 78 4.06 18.58 29.24
N ALA A 79 3.26 18.56 28.17
CA ALA A 79 2.43 17.41 27.81
C ALA A 79 3.28 16.23 27.29
N ALA A 80 2.85 15.00 27.60
CA ALA A 80 3.46 13.80 27.02
C ALA A 80 3.19 13.73 25.51
N ALA A 81 4.16 13.23 24.75
CA ALA A 81 3.99 13.02 23.32
C ALA A 81 2.97 11.90 23.07
N VAL A 82 1.96 12.19 22.25
CA VAL A 82 0.95 11.22 21.80
C VAL A 82 1.46 10.59 20.50
N PRO A 83 1.74 9.27 20.45
CA PRO A 83 2.19 8.62 19.23
C PRO A 83 1.08 8.59 18.19
N VAL A 84 1.43 8.89 16.94
CA VAL A 84 0.51 8.73 15.82
C VAL A 84 0.65 7.29 15.32
N SER A 85 -0.45 6.54 15.30
CA SER A 85 -0.47 5.15 14.84
C SER A 85 -0.46 5.05 13.31
N GLY A 86 -1.24 5.89 12.63
CA GLY A 86 -1.39 5.85 11.18
C GLY A 86 -2.28 6.94 10.61
N PHE A 87 -2.66 6.76 9.35
CA PHE A 87 -3.41 7.71 8.52
C PHE A 87 -4.71 7.10 7.96
N GLY A 88 -5.25 6.06 8.62
CA GLY A 88 -6.38 5.29 8.13
C GLY A 88 -6.06 4.65 6.77
N ALA A 89 -6.86 4.95 5.75
CA ALA A 89 -6.66 4.47 4.38
C ALA A 89 -5.56 5.20 3.59
N ALA A 90 -5.07 6.34 4.09
CA ALA A 90 -4.14 7.16 3.36
C ALA A 90 -2.69 6.71 3.53
N TYR A 91 -1.83 7.09 2.58
CA TYR A 91 -0.40 6.80 2.66
C TYR A 91 0.44 8.05 2.90
N ALA A 92 1.47 7.89 3.73
CA ALA A 92 2.65 8.73 3.72
C ALA A 92 3.78 8.03 2.96
N GLU A 93 4.68 8.83 2.38
CA GLU A 93 5.85 8.31 1.67
C GLU A 93 7.08 8.37 2.58
N ARG A 94 7.84 7.28 2.58
CA ARG A 94 9.17 7.22 3.18
C ARG A 94 10.16 6.72 2.16
N THR A 95 11.34 7.31 2.13
CA THR A 95 12.40 6.86 1.24
C THR A 95 13.54 6.28 2.05
N LEU A 96 14.15 5.22 1.54
CA LEU A 96 15.45 4.70 1.98
C LEU A 96 16.37 4.60 0.76
N THR A 97 17.65 4.91 0.97
CA THR A 97 18.71 4.64 0.00
C THR A 97 19.43 3.35 0.37
N VAL A 98 19.53 2.44 -0.59
CA VAL A 98 20.36 1.23 -0.50
C VAL A 98 21.53 1.41 -1.45
N GLU A 99 22.75 1.46 -0.90
CA GLU A 99 24.02 1.67 -1.63
C GLU A 99 24.48 0.43 -2.41
N GLU A 100 23.54 -0.28 -3.02
CA GLU A 100 23.76 -1.37 -3.95
C GLU A 100 22.55 -1.49 -4.90
N ALA A 101 22.76 -2.14 -6.05
CA ALA A 101 21.70 -2.46 -6.98
C ALA A 101 20.83 -3.59 -6.43
N VAL A 102 19.55 -3.31 -6.24
CA VAL A 102 18.55 -4.25 -5.74
C VAL A 102 17.43 -4.37 -6.77
N SER A 103 17.10 -5.60 -7.14
CA SER A 103 16.09 -5.87 -8.16
C SER A 103 14.69 -5.90 -7.55
N ALA A 104 13.75 -5.14 -8.11
CA ALA A 104 12.39 -4.96 -7.59
C ALA A 104 11.58 -6.27 -7.55
N ASP A 105 11.86 -7.18 -8.48
CA ASP A 105 11.22 -8.50 -8.62
C ASP A 105 11.58 -9.47 -7.48
N ARG A 106 12.71 -9.26 -6.80
CA ARG A 106 13.21 -10.11 -5.70
C ARG A 106 13.22 -9.42 -4.34
N ALA A 107 13.04 -8.10 -4.34
CA ALA A 107 13.11 -7.29 -3.15
C ALA A 107 11.73 -7.05 -2.53
N VAL A 108 11.76 -6.88 -1.21
CA VAL A 108 10.61 -6.55 -0.38
C VAL A 108 10.99 -5.44 0.59
N ALA A 109 10.10 -4.46 0.73
CA ALA A 109 10.16 -3.49 1.82
C ALA A 109 9.28 -4.01 2.95
N LEU A 110 9.80 -3.91 4.17
CA LEU A 110 9.22 -4.53 5.35
C LEU A 110 9.07 -3.50 6.45
N LEU A 111 7.91 -3.51 7.10
CA LEU A 111 7.74 -2.91 8.42
C LEU A 111 8.08 -3.97 9.48
N TYR A 112 9.03 -3.64 10.35
CA TYR A 112 9.43 -4.47 11.47
C TYR A 112 8.78 -4.01 12.76
N GLU A 113 8.09 -4.92 13.44
CA GLU A 113 7.46 -4.69 14.73
C GLU A 113 8.34 -5.26 15.85
N ALA A 114 9.06 -4.38 16.57
CA ALA A 114 10.06 -4.80 17.55
C ALA A 114 9.50 -5.60 18.73
N GLN A 115 8.24 -5.38 19.11
CA GLN A 115 7.59 -6.08 20.22
C GLN A 115 7.37 -7.56 19.87
N THR A 116 6.81 -7.83 18.68
CA THR A 116 6.46 -9.18 18.23
C THR A 116 7.62 -9.85 17.47
N GLY A 117 8.58 -9.07 16.98
CA GLY A 117 9.64 -9.54 16.10
C GLY A 117 9.14 -9.86 14.68
N THR A 118 7.97 -9.36 14.29
CA THR A 118 7.29 -9.70 13.04
C THR A 118 7.70 -8.75 11.92
N PHE A 119 7.89 -9.30 10.72
CA PHE A 119 8.03 -8.53 9.48
C PHE A 119 6.73 -8.54 8.71
N ARG A 120 6.30 -7.37 8.24
CA ARG A 120 5.11 -7.22 7.41
C ARG A 120 5.48 -6.51 6.12
N TYR A 121 4.93 -6.99 5.00
CA TYR A 121 5.02 -6.29 3.73
C TYR A 121 4.51 -4.85 3.86
N VAL A 122 5.22 -3.92 3.24
CA VAL A 122 4.70 -2.58 2.95
C VAL A 122 4.90 -2.27 1.47
N PRO A 123 3.91 -1.65 0.80
CA PRO A 123 4.04 -1.19 -0.57
C PRO A 123 5.27 -0.33 -0.79
N ALA A 124 6.01 -0.61 -1.86
CA ALA A 124 7.21 0.14 -2.19
C ALA A 124 7.54 0.09 -3.68
N LEU A 125 8.12 1.18 -4.16
CA LEU A 125 8.71 1.31 -5.48
C LEU A 125 10.24 1.30 -5.37
N PHE A 126 10.89 0.54 -6.24
CA PHE A 126 12.35 0.37 -6.26
C PHE A 126 12.94 0.99 -7.53
N GLU A 127 13.71 2.06 -7.39
CA GLU A 127 14.31 2.76 -8.52
C GLU A 127 15.84 2.67 -8.43
N THR A 128 16.44 1.88 -9.32
CA THR A 128 17.90 1.64 -9.34
C THR A 128 18.57 2.48 -10.42
N ALA A 129 19.54 3.32 -10.03
CA ALA A 129 20.34 4.13 -10.93
C ALA A 129 21.78 4.25 -10.41
N GLY A 130 22.76 4.11 -11.30
CA GLY A 130 24.18 4.26 -10.92
C GLY A 130 24.66 3.25 -9.86
N GLY A 131 24.04 2.08 -9.76
CA GLY A 131 24.38 1.07 -8.75
C GLY A 131 23.79 1.32 -7.35
N VAL A 132 22.94 2.34 -7.21
CA VAL A 132 22.25 2.69 -5.96
C VAL A 132 20.75 2.51 -6.17
N THR A 133 20.05 1.97 -5.17
CA THR A 133 18.61 1.76 -5.21
C THR A 133 17.90 2.71 -4.25
N LYS A 134 17.00 3.53 -4.77
CA LYS A 134 16.07 4.35 -3.99
C LYS A 134 14.79 3.55 -3.78
N VAL A 135 14.40 3.34 -2.53
CA VAL A 135 13.18 2.61 -2.15
C VAL A 135 12.17 3.60 -1.60
N THR A 136 11.06 3.78 -2.31
CA THR A 136 9.96 4.66 -1.90
C THR A 136 8.82 3.82 -1.34
N VAL A 137 8.70 3.77 -0.02
CA VAL A 137 7.66 3.06 0.71
C VAL A 137 6.41 3.93 0.83
N LYS A 138 5.25 3.35 0.54
CA LYS A 138 3.92 3.93 0.79
C LYS A 138 3.27 3.16 1.94
N SER A 139 3.02 3.84 3.06
CA SER A 139 2.50 3.19 4.27
C SER A 139 1.39 4.01 4.92
N SER A 140 0.36 3.32 5.40
CA SER A 140 -0.71 3.91 6.21
C SER A 140 -0.36 4.02 7.68
N VAL A 141 0.73 3.38 8.10
CA VAL A 141 1.26 3.46 9.46
C VAL A 141 2.10 4.72 9.57
N ALA A 142 2.13 5.40 10.70
CA ALA A 142 2.83 6.66 10.88
C ALA A 142 4.27 6.52 11.44
N GLY A 143 4.61 5.35 11.98
CA GLY A 143 5.97 5.05 12.44
C GLY A 143 6.42 3.63 12.12
N GLY A 144 7.40 3.16 12.89
CA GLY A 144 7.98 1.83 12.84
C GLY A 144 9.33 1.79 12.12
N VAL A 145 9.96 0.62 12.13
CA VAL A 145 11.23 0.38 11.45
C VAL A 145 10.97 -0.15 10.05
N ILE A 146 11.58 0.46 9.04
CA ILE A 146 11.56 -0.05 7.67
C ILE A 146 12.89 -0.71 7.35
N ALA A 147 12.80 -1.92 6.82
CA ALA A 147 13.92 -2.67 6.27
C ALA A 147 13.66 -3.04 4.81
N VAL A 148 14.73 -3.19 4.04
CA VAL A 148 14.69 -3.74 2.68
C VAL A 148 15.37 -5.10 2.72
N ALA A 149 14.80 -6.11 2.08
CA ALA A 149 15.40 -7.44 2.03
C ALA A 149 15.20 -8.09 0.67
N LEU A 150 16.09 -9.03 0.33
CA LEU A 150 15.84 -10.01 -0.72
C LEU A 150 15.13 -11.22 -0.12
N HIS A 151 14.09 -11.70 -0.79
CA HIS A 151 13.32 -12.86 -0.37
C HIS A 151 12.82 -13.64 -1.60
N PRO A 152 13.70 -14.41 -2.26
CA PRO A 152 13.29 -15.20 -3.41
C PRO A 152 12.45 -16.39 -2.98
N VAL A 153 11.25 -16.52 -3.55
CA VAL A 153 10.37 -17.66 -3.33
C VAL A 153 10.17 -18.41 -4.64
N SER A 154 10.09 -19.74 -4.57
CA SER A 154 9.73 -20.58 -5.71
C SER A 154 8.86 -21.74 -5.27
N PHE A 155 8.05 -22.26 -6.20
CA PHE A 155 7.15 -23.38 -5.94
C PHE A 155 7.29 -24.47 -7.00
N SER A 156 7.31 -25.74 -6.58
CA SER A 156 7.55 -26.87 -7.48
C SER A 156 6.40 -27.12 -8.46
N ASP A 157 5.18 -26.75 -8.08
CA ASP A 157 3.96 -26.93 -8.87
C ASP A 157 3.67 -25.78 -9.84
N LEU A 158 4.60 -24.84 -10.01
CA LEU A 158 4.49 -23.73 -10.95
C LEU A 158 5.38 -23.88 -12.20
N SER A 159 6.05 -25.01 -12.39
CA SER A 159 6.86 -25.25 -13.59
C SER A 159 6.01 -25.16 -14.86
N GLY A 160 6.35 -24.23 -15.76
CA GLY A 160 5.58 -23.95 -16.98
C GLY A 160 4.21 -23.29 -16.76
N HIS A 161 3.88 -22.92 -15.52
CA HIS A 161 2.58 -22.32 -15.21
C HIS A 161 2.55 -20.83 -15.61
N TRP A 162 1.49 -20.41 -16.31
CA TRP A 162 1.35 -19.06 -16.87
C TRP A 162 1.42 -17.93 -15.81
N ALA A 163 0.97 -18.20 -14.58
CA ALA A 163 0.97 -17.25 -13.47
C ALA A 163 2.23 -17.31 -12.58
N ARG A 164 3.25 -18.09 -12.97
CA ARG A 164 4.41 -18.37 -12.12
C ARG A 164 5.08 -17.08 -11.64
N ALA A 165 5.37 -16.17 -12.56
CA ALA A 165 6.12 -14.94 -12.26
C ALA A 165 5.37 -14.08 -11.22
N GLU A 166 4.07 -13.83 -11.43
CA GLU A 166 3.26 -13.05 -10.49
C GLU A 166 3.10 -13.74 -9.13
N ILE A 167 2.95 -15.07 -9.11
CA ILE A 167 2.82 -15.82 -7.85
C ILE A 167 4.13 -15.75 -7.05
N GLU A 168 5.26 -16.05 -7.67
CA GLU A 168 6.58 -16.03 -7.02
C GLU A 168 6.95 -14.60 -6.58
N LEU A 169 6.61 -13.58 -7.37
CA LEU A 169 6.78 -12.16 -7.04
C LEU A 169 6.01 -11.78 -5.77
N LEU A 170 4.71 -12.08 -5.73
CA LEU A 170 3.87 -11.71 -4.59
C LEU A 170 4.17 -12.57 -3.35
N ALA A 171 4.62 -13.81 -3.52
CA ALA A 171 5.10 -14.64 -2.42
C ALA A 171 6.43 -14.13 -1.86
N GLY A 172 7.36 -13.71 -2.72
CA GLY A 172 8.60 -13.04 -2.32
C GLY A 172 8.35 -11.75 -1.56
N LYS A 173 7.25 -11.07 -1.87
CA LYS A 173 6.77 -9.88 -1.14
C LYS A 173 5.97 -10.20 0.12
N LEU A 174 5.89 -11.47 0.56
CA LEU A 174 5.10 -11.92 1.71
C LEU A 174 3.59 -11.66 1.57
N ILE A 175 3.08 -11.33 0.38
CA ILE A 175 1.66 -11.10 0.13
C ILE A 175 0.92 -12.44 0.03
N LEU A 176 1.53 -13.41 -0.64
CA LEU A 176 0.99 -14.76 -0.83
C LEU A 176 1.78 -15.79 -0.03
N ASN A 177 1.05 -16.76 0.51
CA ASN A 177 1.63 -17.92 1.20
C ASN A 177 1.39 -19.18 0.38
N GLY A 178 2.37 -20.09 0.36
CA GLY A 178 2.19 -21.45 -0.15
C GLY A 178 1.28 -22.29 0.75
N ARG A 179 1.00 -23.54 0.32
CA ARG A 179 0.24 -24.52 1.11
C ARG A 179 1.14 -25.45 1.95
N GLY A 180 2.45 -25.16 1.99
CA GLY A 180 3.47 -26.02 2.62
C GLY A 180 4.16 -26.93 1.60
N ALA A 181 5.24 -27.58 2.04
CA ALA A 181 6.04 -28.53 1.25
C ALA A 181 6.49 -28.02 -0.14
N GLY A 182 6.68 -26.70 -0.30
CA GLY A 182 7.10 -26.10 -1.57
C GLY A 182 6.02 -25.98 -2.65
N SER A 183 4.73 -26.16 -2.32
CA SER A 183 3.60 -26.03 -3.27
C SER A 183 2.79 -24.75 -3.03
N PHE A 184 2.27 -24.18 -4.13
CA PHE A 184 1.34 -23.04 -4.10
C PHE A 184 -0.14 -23.43 -4.28
N ALA A 185 -0.42 -24.54 -4.97
CA ALA A 185 -1.74 -25.00 -5.40
C ALA A 185 -2.46 -24.00 -6.33
N PRO A 186 -1.91 -23.67 -7.52
CA PRO A 186 -2.42 -22.57 -8.37
C PRO A 186 -3.87 -22.74 -8.83
N GLN A 187 -4.34 -23.98 -8.98
CA GLN A 187 -5.69 -24.30 -9.47
C GLN A 187 -6.75 -24.39 -8.37
N GLN A 188 -6.34 -24.37 -7.10
CA GLN A 188 -7.30 -24.40 -6.00
C GLN A 188 -8.10 -23.10 -5.99
N THR A 189 -9.39 -23.18 -5.65
CA THR A 189 -10.25 -22.00 -5.48
C THR A 189 -9.84 -21.21 -4.25
N VAL A 190 -9.93 -19.88 -4.34
CA VAL A 190 -9.74 -18.96 -3.22
C VAL A 190 -11.06 -18.73 -2.48
N SER A 191 -11.02 -18.76 -1.15
CA SER A 191 -12.17 -18.34 -0.33
C SER A 191 -12.28 -16.82 -0.22
N ARG A 192 -13.46 -16.32 0.15
CA ARG A 192 -13.69 -14.89 0.40
C ARG A 192 -12.77 -14.32 1.47
N ALA A 193 -12.54 -15.07 2.56
CA ALA A 193 -11.61 -14.67 3.62
C ALA A 193 -10.15 -14.64 3.13
N GLU A 194 -9.74 -15.64 2.35
CA GLU A 194 -8.39 -15.66 1.76
C GLU A 194 -8.17 -14.46 0.84
N PHE A 195 -9.14 -14.11 -0.02
CA PHE A 195 -9.00 -12.94 -0.89
C PHE A 195 -8.98 -11.61 -0.12
N ALA A 196 -9.82 -11.46 0.91
CA ALA A 196 -9.81 -10.28 1.77
C ALA A 196 -8.46 -10.10 2.46
N ALA A 197 -7.90 -11.16 3.05
CA ALA A 197 -6.58 -11.13 3.67
C ALA A 197 -5.46 -10.80 2.70
N MET A 198 -5.51 -11.33 1.46
CA MET A 198 -4.55 -10.98 0.43
C MET A 198 -4.64 -9.50 0.03
N LEU A 199 -5.86 -8.93 -0.08
CA LEU A 199 -6.04 -7.51 -0.37
C LEU A 199 -5.48 -6.63 0.75
N VAL A 200 -5.89 -6.86 2.00
CA VAL A 200 -5.42 -6.09 3.17
C VAL A 200 -3.89 -6.10 3.24
N ARG A 201 -3.28 -7.28 3.10
CA ARG A 201 -1.83 -7.43 3.06
C ARG A 201 -1.19 -6.72 1.88
N SER A 202 -1.76 -6.86 0.68
CA SER A 202 -1.23 -6.24 -0.55
C SER A 202 -1.22 -4.71 -0.50
N LEU A 203 -2.14 -4.12 0.26
CA LEU A 203 -2.22 -2.68 0.47
C LEU A 203 -1.32 -2.21 1.63
N GLY A 204 -0.63 -3.11 2.33
CA GLY A 204 0.19 -2.76 3.50
C GLY A 204 -0.62 -2.19 4.66
N LEU A 205 -1.91 -2.52 4.71
CA LEU A 205 -2.78 -2.11 5.80
C LEU A 205 -2.45 -2.96 7.04
N LEU A 206 -2.48 -2.33 8.22
CA LEU A 206 -2.28 -3.03 9.48
C LEU A 206 -3.62 -3.38 10.10
N PRO A 207 -3.97 -4.67 10.18
CA PRO A 207 -5.14 -5.09 10.92
C PRO A 207 -4.94 -4.84 12.41
N ASP A 208 -5.95 -4.27 13.05
CA ASP A 208 -6.00 -4.21 14.50
C ASP A 208 -6.45 -5.58 15.03
N ALA A 209 -5.50 -6.34 15.57
CA ALA A 209 -5.77 -7.65 16.15
C ALA A 209 -6.63 -7.56 17.44
N ALA A 210 -6.74 -6.38 18.04
CA ALA A 210 -7.58 -6.12 19.21
C ALA A 210 -8.97 -5.57 18.84
N ALA A 211 -9.22 -5.22 17.57
CA ALA A 211 -10.54 -4.84 17.12
C ALA A 211 -11.49 -6.04 17.23
N GLU A 212 -12.65 -5.84 17.87
CA GLU A 212 -13.67 -6.88 17.92
C GLU A 212 -14.11 -7.24 16.49
N ALA A 213 -14.29 -8.54 16.22
CA ALA A 213 -14.75 -9.08 14.93
C ALA A 213 -16.21 -8.70 14.58
N ALA A 214 -16.69 -7.58 15.11
CA ALA A 214 -18.09 -7.24 15.33
C ALA A 214 -18.91 -7.00 14.05
N ALA A 215 -18.29 -6.95 12.88
CA ALA A 215 -19.00 -6.69 11.62
C ALA A 215 -19.85 -7.88 11.14
N PHE A 216 -19.49 -9.13 11.46
CA PHE A 216 -20.13 -10.31 10.87
C PHE A 216 -20.38 -11.43 11.89
N SER A 217 -21.58 -12.03 11.86
CA SER A 217 -22.00 -13.05 12.83
C SER A 217 -21.26 -14.39 12.67
N ASP A 218 -20.65 -14.65 11.51
CA ASP A 218 -19.94 -15.87 11.17
C ASP A 218 -18.41 -15.69 11.10
N VAL A 219 -17.89 -14.61 11.71
CA VAL A 219 -16.44 -14.37 11.87
C VAL A 219 -16.09 -14.46 13.36
N PRO A 220 -15.62 -15.62 13.85
CA PRO A 220 -15.26 -15.79 15.26
C PRO A 220 -14.06 -14.93 15.65
N ALA A 221 -14.09 -14.36 16.86
CA ALA A 221 -12.92 -13.74 17.48
C ALA A 221 -11.80 -14.78 17.61
N GLY A 222 -10.68 -14.55 16.91
CA GLY A 222 -9.53 -15.46 16.87
C GLY A 222 -9.42 -16.34 15.62
N ALA A 223 -10.38 -16.28 14.68
CA ALA A 223 -10.16 -16.84 13.35
C ALA A 223 -8.95 -16.15 12.71
N TRP A 224 -8.12 -16.91 11.98
CA TRP A 224 -6.87 -16.37 11.41
C TRP A 224 -7.09 -15.18 10.47
N TYR A 225 -8.27 -15.09 9.87
CA TYR A 225 -8.70 -14.01 8.98
C TYR A 225 -9.52 -12.91 9.67
N ALA A 226 -9.83 -13.02 10.96
CA ALA A 226 -10.79 -12.13 11.62
C ALA A 226 -10.37 -10.65 11.52
N ALA A 227 -9.11 -10.35 11.85
CA ALA A 227 -8.59 -8.99 11.79
C ALA A 227 -8.55 -8.45 10.35
N ASP A 228 -8.15 -9.28 9.39
CA ASP A 228 -8.14 -8.91 7.97
C ASP A 228 -9.56 -8.66 7.45
N ALA A 229 -10.52 -9.52 7.79
CA ALA A 229 -11.92 -9.37 7.39
C ALA A 229 -12.56 -8.11 7.99
N SER A 230 -12.28 -7.81 9.27
CA SER A 230 -12.73 -6.57 9.91
C SER A 230 -12.14 -5.35 9.22
N THR A 231 -10.82 -5.32 9.04
CA THR A 231 -10.13 -4.20 8.36
C THR A 231 -10.65 -3.99 6.95
N ALA A 232 -10.89 -5.07 6.21
CA ALA A 232 -11.46 -5.00 4.88
C ALA A 232 -12.90 -4.46 4.88
N ALA A 233 -13.70 -4.75 5.91
CA ALA A 233 -15.05 -4.23 6.05
C ALA A 233 -15.03 -2.74 6.43
N ASP A 234 -14.20 -2.35 7.38
CA ASP A 234 -14.05 -0.96 7.84
C ASP A 234 -13.59 -0.02 6.72
N LEU A 235 -12.85 -0.54 5.75
CA LEU A 235 -12.36 0.18 4.57
C LEU A 235 -13.24 -0.04 3.32
N ASP A 236 -14.43 -0.61 3.49
CA ASP A 236 -15.38 -0.90 2.41
C ASP A 236 -14.84 -1.81 1.28
N LEU A 237 -13.70 -2.48 1.49
CA LEU A 237 -13.12 -3.44 0.54
C LEU A 237 -14.01 -4.67 0.39
N VAL A 238 -14.70 -5.05 1.46
CA VAL A 238 -15.68 -6.14 1.49
C VAL A 238 -16.98 -5.69 2.14
N GLN A 239 -18.06 -6.38 1.80
CA GLN A 239 -19.36 -6.25 2.45
C GLN A 239 -19.90 -7.64 2.77
N GLY A 240 -20.65 -7.72 3.87
CA GLY A 240 -21.42 -8.90 4.25
C GLY A 240 -22.70 -9.03 3.42
N TYR A 241 -23.41 -10.11 3.67
CA TYR A 241 -24.72 -10.39 3.11
C TYR A 241 -25.81 -9.78 4.00
N ALA A 242 -27.02 -9.67 3.46
CA ALA A 242 -28.17 -9.08 4.17
C ALA A 242 -28.56 -9.84 5.45
N ASP A 243 -28.11 -11.09 5.59
CA ASP A 243 -28.29 -11.93 6.78
C ASP A 243 -27.26 -11.66 7.89
N GLY A 244 -26.34 -10.69 7.70
CA GLY A 244 -25.28 -10.36 8.64
C GLY A 244 -24.03 -11.26 8.54
N THR A 245 -23.96 -12.14 7.54
CA THR A 245 -22.82 -13.06 7.34
C THR A 245 -21.77 -12.51 6.38
N PHE A 246 -20.51 -12.93 6.53
CA PHE A 246 -19.41 -12.68 5.60
C PHE A 246 -19.19 -13.84 4.62
N ARG A 247 -19.49 -15.07 5.06
CA ARG A 247 -19.25 -16.36 4.39
C ARG A 247 -17.76 -16.58 4.10
N PRO A 248 -16.89 -16.63 5.14
CA PRO A 248 -15.43 -16.62 4.98
C PRO A 248 -14.89 -17.77 4.13
N GLU A 249 -15.46 -18.96 4.29
CA GLU A 249 -15.01 -20.18 3.61
C GLU A 249 -15.61 -20.38 2.20
N ALA A 250 -16.61 -19.57 1.82
CA ALA A 250 -17.23 -19.69 0.51
C ALA A 250 -16.24 -19.29 -0.59
N PRO A 251 -16.17 -20.02 -1.72
CA PRO A 251 -15.37 -19.60 -2.86
C PRO A 251 -15.78 -18.22 -3.36
N VAL A 252 -14.80 -17.35 -3.62
CA VAL A 252 -15.07 -16.04 -4.20
C VAL A 252 -15.35 -16.19 -5.70
N THR A 253 -16.50 -15.70 -6.15
CA THR A 253 -16.81 -15.68 -7.59
C THR A 253 -15.99 -14.60 -8.30
N ARG A 254 -15.84 -14.74 -9.61
CA ARG A 254 -15.05 -13.80 -10.41
C ARG A 254 -15.61 -12.37 -10.36
N GLU A 255 -16.93 -12.20 -10.34
CA GLU A 255 -17.55 -10.88 -10.19
C GLU A 255 -17.42 -10.30 -8.77
N GLN A 256 -17.47 -11.13 -7.73
CA GLN A 256 -17.23 -10.69 -6.35
C GLN A 256 -15.78 -10.21 -6.19
N LEU A 257 -14.83 -10.98 -6.74
CA LEU A 257 -13.42 -10.63 -6.74
C LEU A 257 -13.18 -9.31 -7.50
N ALA A 258 -13.88 -9.10 -8.63
CA ALA A 258 -13.83 -7.85 -9.37
C ALA A 258 -14.28 -6.66 -8.52
N VAL A 259 -15.38 -6.80 -7.77
CA VAL A 259 -15.86 -5.73 -6.89
C VAL A 259 -14.87 -5.41 -5.78
N MET A 260 -14.32 -6.42 -5.11
CA MET A 260 -13.33 -6.24 -4.05
C MET A 260 -12.05 -5.56 -4.58
N ALA A 261 -11.57 -5.98 -5.76
CA ALA A 261 -10.41 -5.37 -6.41
C ALA A 261 -10.68 -3.93 -6.89
N ALA A 262 -11.86 -3.63 -7.42
CA ALA A 262 -12.22 -2.27 -7.84
C ALA A 262 -12.28 -1.30 -6.65
N ARG A 263 -12.81 -1.76 -5.52
CA ARG A 263 -12.83 -1.00 -4.25
C ARG A 263 -11.41 -0.72 -3.75
N ALA A 264 -10.54 -1.72 -3.76
CA ALA A 264 -9.13 -1.55 -3.41
C ALA A 264 -8.42 -0.56 -4.33
N LEU A 265 -8.64 -0.62 -5.65
CA LEU A 265 -8.08 0.34 -6.59
C LEU A 265 -8.56 1.77 -6.30
N LYS A 266 -9.86 1.95 -6.05
CA LYS A 266 -10.45 3.25 -5.66
C LYS A 266 -9.85 3.78 -4.36
N LEU A 267 -9.64 2.90 -3.37
CA LEU A 267 -9.00 3.26 -2.10
C LEU A 267 -7.58 3.80 -2.34
N VAL A 268 -6.77 3.09 -3.13
CA VAL A 268 -5.39 3.48 -3.44
C VAL A 268 -5.32 4.80 -4.21
N GLN A 269 -6.22 4.99 -5.18
CA GLN A 269 -6.31 6.24 -5.94
C GLN A 269 -6.70 7.41 -5.03
N SER A 270 -7.62 7.20 -4.10
CA SER A 270 -8.03 8.21 -3.12
C SER A 270 -6.94 8.50 -2.09
N ALA A 271 -6.18 7.48 -1.67
CA ALA A 271 -5.04 7.59 -0.77
C ALA A 271 -3.87 8.37 -1.38
N SER A 272 -3.72 8.29 -2.71
CA SER A 272 -2.65 8.93 -3.48
C SER A 272 -3.04 10.32 -4.04
N ALA A 273 -4.33 10.67 -4.06
CA ALA A 273 -4.81 11.93 -4.60
C ALA A 273 -4.67 13.09 -3.59
N PRO A 274 -4.26 14.30 -4.02
CA PRO A 274 -4.55 15.51 -3.28
C PRO A 274 -6.08 15.75 -3.27
N PRO A 275 -6.67 16.29 -2.19
CA PRO A 275 -8.12 16.42 -2.07
C PRO A 275 -8.75 17.23 -3.23
N ALA A 276 -9.90 16.75 -3.72
CA ALA A 276 -10.68 17.40 -4.78
C ALA A 276 -11.07 18.82 -4.35
N GLY A 277 -10.58 19.82 -5.09
CA GLY A 277 -10.66 21.24 -4.73
C GLY A 277 -9.36 22.01 -5.02
N ALA A 278 -8.25 21.30 -5.25
CA ALA A 278 -7.03 21.91 -5.78
C ALA A 278 -7.14 22.12 -7.29
N HIS A 279 -7.82 23.20 -7.70
CA HIS A 279 -7.56 23.77 -9.02
C HIS A 279 -6.08 24.19 -9.07
N ALA A 280 -5.33 23.60 -9.99
CA ALA A 280 -3.98 24.05 -10.30
C ALA A 280 -4.05 25.49 -10.81
N VAL A 281 -3.75 26.46 -9.94
CA VAL A 281 -3.37 27.80 -10.38
C VAL A 281 -1.97 27.66 -10.96
N GLY A 282 -1.81 27.94 -12.25
CA GLY A 282 -0.55 27.81 -12.97
C GLY A 282 0.58 28.53 -12.24
N ALA A 283 1.63 27.78 -11.88
CA ALA A 283 2.84 28.32 -11.27
C ALA A 283 3.68 29.04 -12.34
N GLY A 284 3.34 30.31 -12.61
CA GLY A 284 4.30 31.31 -13.08
C GLY A 284 5.08 31.84 -11.88
N GLY A 285 5.90 30.99 -11.28
CA GLY A 285 6.73 31.34 -10.12
C GLY A 285 7.62 30.16 -9.78
N THR A 286 8.94 30.38 -9.77
CA THR A 286 9.92 29.38 -9.35
C THR A 286 9.56 28.85 -7.95
N PRO A 287 9.57 27.52 -7.73
CA PRO A 287 9.25 26.97 -6.42
C PRO A 287 10.30 27.43 -5.42
N THR A 288 9.90 28.32 -4.50
CA THR A 288 10.75 28.69 -3.37
C THR A 288 10.74 27.50 -2.41
N THR A 289 11.87 26.81 -2.36
CA THR A 289 12.16 25.74 -1.41
C THR A 289 12.20 26.36 -0.02
N ALA A 290 11.17 26.13 0.80
CA ALA A 290 11.24 26.45 2.22
C ALA A 290 12.05 25.34 2.92
N VAL A 291 13.37 25.50 2.94
CA VAL A 291 14.26 24.70 3.79
C VAL A 291 14.08 25.20 5.22
N ALA A 292 13.44 24.42 6.08
CA ALA A 292 13.48 24.67 7.52
C ALA A 292 14.84 24.21 8.05
N SER A 293 15.80 25.15 8.07
CA SER A 293 17.12 24.96 8.67
C SER A 293 17.01 24.95 10.20
N GLY A 294 16.66 23.82 10.81
CA GLY A 294 16.80 23.60 12.25
C GLY A 294 18.27 23.41 12.62
N GLY A 295 18.78 24.19 13.59
CA GLY A 295 20.19 24.30 13.95
C GLY A 295 20.90 22.97 14.26
N ILE A 296 22.11 22.83 13.72
CA ILE A 296 22.97 21.66 13.85
C ILE A 296 23.75 21.76 15.17
N ALA A 297 23.44 20.89 16.15
CA ALA A 297 24.36 20.53 17.21
C ALA A 297 24.80 19.08 16.98
N ALA A 298 26.05 18.91 16.57
CA ALA A 298 26.64 17.61 16.29
C ALA A 298 26.79 16.77 17.57
N ALA A 299 26.07 15.66 17.65
CA ALA A 299 26.44 14.51 18.45
C ALA A 299 26.14 13.25 17.61
N PRO A 300 27.06 12.26 17.56
CA PRO A 300 27.00 11.16 16.59
C PRO A 300 25.79 10.21 16.75
N ASN A 301 24.95 10.39 17.78
CA ASN A 301 23.77 9.56 18.07
C ASN A 301 22.44 10.34 18.26
N ALA A 302 22.36 11.64 17.97
CA ALA A 302 21.14 12.40 18.22
C ALA A 302 20.07 12.21 17.12
N ALA A 303 18.79 12.04 17.49
CA ALA A 303 17.65 12.06 16.56
C ALA A 303 17.56 13.40 15.82
N VAL A 304 17.26 13.41 14.52
CA VAL A 304 16.83 14.64 13.85
C VAL A 304 15.36 14.81 14.19
N VAL A 305 15.06 15.82 14.99
CA VAL A 305 13.69 16.21 15.35
C VAL A 305 13.30 17.40 14.49
N ALA A 306 12.31 17.21 13.62
CA ALA A 306 11.69 18.30 12.89
C ALA A 306 10.33 18.61 13.51
N SER A 307 10.08 19.90 13.79
CA SER A 307 8.87 20.40 14.43
C SER A 307 8.17 21.42 13.54
N ALA A 308 6.87 21.27 13.35
CA ALA A 308 6.06 22.23 12.61
C ALA A 308 4.81 22.63 13.44
N PRO A 309 4.60 23.93 13.72
CA PRO A 309 3.37 24.39 14.38
C PRO A 309 2.19 24.38 13.39
N VAL A 310 0.99 24.06 13.88
CA VAL A 310 -0.24 23.98 13.07
C VAL A 310 -1.33 24.81 13.75
N ALA A 311 -1.98 25.73 13.02
CA ALA A 311 -3.07 26.59 13.51
C ALA A 311 -4.29 26.61 12.56
N GLY A 312 -5.50 26.76 13.10
CA GLY A 312 -6.79 26.76 12.38
C GLY A 312 -7.02 27.98 11.46
N SER A 313 -7.73 27.75 10.35
CA SER A 313 -7.81 28.60 9.14
C SER A 313 -8.74 29.84 9.23
N GLY A 314 -8.35 30.94 8.56
CA GLY A 314 -9.21 32.10 8.22
C GLY A 314 -8.84 32.83 6.91
N ALA A 315 -9.80 32.84 5.97
CA ALA A 315 -10.15 33.75 4.84
C ALA A 315 -9.17 34.23 3.73
N ALA A 316 -9.72 34.30 2.49
CA ALA A 316 -9.13 34.62 1.16
C ALA A 316 -9.05 36.14 0.82
N PRO A 317 -8.47 36.56 -0.35
CA PRO A 317 -9.30 36.79 -1.56
C PRO A 317 -8.61 36.54 -2.97
N THR A 318 -9.34 36.97 -4.01
CA THR A 318 -9.48 36.65 -5.46
C THR A 318 -8.47 37.17 -6.52
N SER A 319 -8.28 36.46 -7.67
CA SER A 319 -8.72 36.86 -9.05
C SER A 319 -7.94 36.26 -10.26
N ALA A 320 -8.69 35.98 -11.35
CA ALA A 320 -8.43 35.97 -12.81
C ALA A 320 -7.42 35.02 -13.53
N ALA A 321 -7.92 34.35 -14.60
CA ALA A 321 -7.25 33.50 -15.60
C ALA A 321 -6.94 34.28 -16.92
N PRO A 322 -6.17 33.75 -17.93
CA PRO A 322 -6.71 32.75 -18.90
C PRO A 322 -5.74 31.73 -19.60
N ALA A 323 -6.33 30.60 -20.05
CA ALA A 323 -6.28 29.82 -21.33
C ALA A 323 -5.01 29.25 -22.05
N ALA A 324 -5.20 27.98 -22.52
CA ALA A 324 -4.66 27.24 -23.71
C ALA A 324 -3.26 26.56 -23.60
N ALA A 325 -2.90 25.39 -24.17
CA ALA A 325 -3.48 24.45 -25.16
C ALA A 325 -2.85 23.03 -25.04
N SER A 326 -3.49 22.03 -25.67
CA SER A 326 -3.15 20.59 -25.75
C SER A 326 -2.13 20.20 -26.86
N GLN A 327 -1.48 19.02 -26.74
CA GLN A 327 -1.02 18.02 -27.76
C GLN A 327 0.08 17.12 -27.11
N ALA A 328 0.10 15.77 -27.03
CA ALA A 328 -0.16 14.60 -27.90
C ALA A 328 1.13 13.98 -28.51
N LEU A 329 1.20 12.62 -28.50
CA LEU A 329 2.04 11.66 -29.30
C LEU A 329 3.50 11.42 -28.81
N ASP A 330 4.13 10.23 -28.78
CA ASP A 330 4.00 8.88 -29.39
C ASP A 330 4.56 7.80 -28.42
N ALA A 331 4.03 6.58 -28.21
CA ALA A 331 3.90 5.37 -29.07
C ALA A 331 5.21 4.72 -29.57
N ASN A 332 5.58 3.54 -29.03
CA ASN A 332 5.74 2.25 -29.75
C ASN A 332 6.55 1.19 -28.96
N ALA A 333 5.94 0.03 -28.64
CA ALA A 333 6.61 -1.28 -28.58
C ALA A 333 5.54 -2.39 -28.56
N ALA A 334 5.40 -3.13 -29.66
CA ALA A 334 4.53 -4.28 -29.79
C ALA A 334 5.36 -5.51 -30.18
N ALA A 335 5.13 -6.66 -29.53
CA ALA A 335 4.99 -7.96 -30.20
C ALA A 335 4.55 -9.10 -29.23
N SER A 336 3.49 -9.79 -29.66
CA SER A 336 3.03 -11.14 -29.27
C SER A 336 2.27 -11.35 -27.96
N ALA A 337 1.05 -10.82 -27.91
CA ALA A 337 -0.09 -11.48 -27.26
C ALA A 337 -1.31 -11.32 -28.20
N ALA A 338 -2.20 -12.31 -28.24
CA ALA A 338 -3.47 -12.19 -28.94
C ALA A 338 -4.16 -10.86 -28.57
N ALA A 339 -4.73 -10.18 -29.56
CA ALA A 339 -5.31 -8.85 -29.40
C ALA A 339 -6.24 -8.79 -28.16
N PRO A 340 -6.11 -7.78 -27.29
CA PRO A 340 -7.04 -7.60 -26.18
C PRO A 340 -8.44 -7.39 -26.77
N THR A 341 -9.38 -8.24 -26.36
CA THR A 341 -10.79 -8.05 -26.65
C THR A 341 -11.21 -6.68 -26.12
N ALA A 342 -11.94 -5.91 -26.92
CA ALA A 342 -12.39 -4.57 -26.55
C ALA A 342 -13.10 -4.59 -25.18
N PRO A 343 -12.86 -3.59 -24.32
CA PRO A 343 -13.49 -3.53 -23.01
C PRO A 343 -15.01 -3.49 -23.14
N GLY A 344 -15.70 -4.43 -22.49
CA GLY A 344 -17.15 -4.37 -22.28
C GLY A 344 -18.04 -5.25 -23.16
N SER A 345 -17.53 -6.03 -24.11
CA SER A 345 -18.37 -6.94 -24.92
C SER A 345 -18.12 -8.41 -24.58
N PHE A 346 -18.43 -8.83 -23.36
CA PHE A 346 -18.41 -10.25 -23.00
C PHE A 346 -19.63 -10.96 -23.57
N THR A 347 -19.44 -12.18 -24.07
CA THR A 347 -20.54 -13.00 -24.62
C THR A 347 -21.60 -13.35 -23.58
N ASP A 348 -21.23 -13.35 -22.31
CA ASP A 348 -22.06 -13.58 -21.14
C ASP A 348 -22.25 -12.32 -20.28
N ALA A 349 -22.13 -11.12 -20.87
CA ALA A 349 -22.29 -9.86 -20.13
C ALA A 349 -23.65 -9.77 -19.38
N ALA A 350 -24.72 -10.35 -19.92
CA ALA A 350 -26.02 -10.43 -19.26
C ALA A 350 -26.03 -11.27 -17.96
N GLY A 351 -25.02 -12.12 -17.76
CA GLY A 351 -24.83 -12.90 -16.54
C GLY A 351 -24.05 -12.15 -15.45
N ILE A 352 -23.49 -10.96 -15.74
CA ILE A 352 -22.83 -10.11 -14.77
C ILE A 352 -23.92 -9.40 -13.96
N ALA A 353 -23.85 -9.51 -12.64
CA ALA A 353 -24.83 -8.85 -11.81
C ALA A 353 -24.70 -7.31 -11.92
N SER A 354 -25.82 -6.59 -11.83
CA SER A 354 -25.84 -5.12 -11.96
C SER A 354 -24.92 -4.42 -10.96
N TRP A 355 -24.79 -4.95 -9.75
CA TRP A 355 -23.89 -4.45 -8.71
C TRP A 355 -22.39 -4.65 -9.00
N ALA A 356 -22.05 -5.55 -9.92
CA ALA A 356 -20.67 -5.83 -10.33
C ALA A 356 -20.27 -5.13 -11.62
N GLN A 357 -21.22 -4.62 -12.40
CA GLN A 357 -20.98 -4.14 -13.76
C GLN A 357 -19.94 -3.02 -13.81
N GLU A 358 -20.03 -2.03 -12.92
CA GLU A 358 -19.06 -0.92 -12.86
C GLU A 358 -17.65 -1.40 -12.53
N ALA A 359 -17.54 -2.33 -11.57
CA ALA A 359 -16.26 -2.90 -11.17
C ALA A 359 -15.61 -3.70 -12.31
N VAL A 360 -16.40 -4.55 -12.99
CA VAL A 360 -15.93 -5.32 -14.14
C VAL A 360 -15.48 -4.39 -15.27
N ASN A 361 -16.25 -3.35 -15.59
CA ASN A 361 -15.89 -2.38 -16.61
C ASN A 361 -14.60 -1.63 -16.26
N THR A 362 -14.48 -1.14 -15.03
CA THR A 362 -13.29 -0.42 -14.54
C THR A 362 -12.03 -1.28 -14.63
N LEU A 363 -12.09 -2.51 -14.11
CA LEU A 363 -10.91 -3.40 -14.06
C LEU A 363 -10.52 -3.94 -15.43
N THR A 364 -11.47 -4.11 -16.35
CA THR A 364 -11.19 -4.56 -17.71
C THR A 364 -10.64 -3.44 -18.58
N ALA A 365 -11.18 -2.23 -18.46
CA ALA A 365 -10.62 -1.04 -19.09
C ALA A 365 -9.20 -0.73 -18.60
N GLY A 366 -8.92 -0.96 -17.32
CA GLY A 366 -7.58 -0.82 -16.74
C GLY A 366 -6.63 -1.99 -17.00
N GLY A 367 -7.06 -3.04 -17.71
CA GLY A 367 -6.25 -4.23 -17.99
C GLY A 367 -5.93 -5.11 -16.77
N ILE A 368 -6.51 -4.81 -15.60
CA ILE A 368 -6.33 -5.56 -14.35
C ILE A 368 -7.00 -6.93 -14.46
N MET A 369 -8.23 -6.95 -14.97
CA MET A 369 -8.97 -8.19 -15.27
C MET A 369 -9.18 -8.32 -16.78
N GLN A 370 -9.27 -9.57 -17.25
CA GLN A 370 -9.50 -9.89 -18.65
C GLN A 370 -10.57 -10.99 -18.76
N GLY A 371 -11.24 -11.03 -19.91
CA GLY A 371 -12.12 -12.14 -20.28
C GLY A 371 -11.33 -13.43 -20.51
N ARG A 372 -12.04 -14.54 -20.57
CA ARG A 372 -11.49 -15.84 -20.97
C ARG A 372 -11.25 -15.87 -22.48
N PRO A 373 -10.39 -16.77 -22.98
CA PRO A 373 -10.18 -16.95 -24.42
C PRO A 373 -11.46 -17.23 -25.22
N SER A 374 -12.51 -17.73 -24.58
CA SER A 374 -13.84 -17.94 -25.17
C SER A 374 -14.66 -16.66 -25.38
N GLY A 375 -14.15 -15.49 -25.00
CA GLY A 375 -14.87 -14.20 -25.04
C GLY A 375 -15.85 -13.99 -23.89
N SER A 376 -15.94 -14.92 -22.93
CA SER A 376 -16.77 -14.82 -21.73
C SER A 376 -16.02 -14.17 -20.55
N PHE A 377 -16.74 -13.50 -19.66
CA PHE A 377 -16.22 -13.09 -18.36
C PHE A 377 -16.30 -14.23 -17.34
N ALA A 378 -17.37 -15.03 -17.37
CA ALA A 378 -17.72 -16.06 -16.40
C ALA A 378 -17.92 -15.52 -14.96
N PRO A 379 -18.90 -14.63 -14.75
CA PRO A 379 -19.08 -13.89 -13.49
C PRO A 379 -19.27 -14.79 -12.26
N GLN A 380 -20.05 -15.86 -12.39
CA GLN A 380 -20.38 -16.79 -11.30
C GLN A 380 -19.31 -17.87 -11.06
N ALA A 381 -18.27 -17.95 -11.90
CA ALA A 381 -17.24 -18.97 -11.72
C ALA A 381 -16.38 -18.64 -10.48
N ALA A 382 -16.05 -19.67 -9.70
CA ALA A 382 -15.08 -19.55 -8.63
C ALA A 382 -13.71 -19.14 -9.20
N THR A 383 -12.98 -18.30 -8.46
CA THR A 383 -11.67 -17.82 -8.89
C THR A 383 -10.55 -18.70 -8.31
N SER A 384 -9.59 -19.08 -9.16
CA SER A 384 -8.41 -19.84 -8.72
C SER A 384 -7.40 -18.95 -7.99
N ARG A 385 -6.52 -19.56 -7.18
CA ARG A 385 -5.40 -18.88 -6.51
C ARG A 385 -4.47 -18.19 -7.51
N ALA A 386 -4.20 -18.81 -8.66
CA ALA A 386 -3.40 -18.22 -9.72
C ALA A 386 -4.04 -16.97 -10.32
N GLU A 387 -5.35 -17.01 -10.62
CA GLU A 387 -6.07 -15.84 -11.13
C GLU A 387 -6.10 -14.71 -10.11
N ALA A 388 -6.35 -15.01 -8.84
CA ALA A 388 -6.34 -14.01 -7.77
C ALA A 388 -4.96 -13.33 -7.65
N ALA A 389 -3.87 -14.11 -7.71
CA ALA A 389 -2.50 -13.59 -7.65
C ALA A 389 -2.20 -12.61 -8.82
N VAL A 390 -2.57 -12.98 -10.04
CA VAL A 390 -2.34 -12.14 -11.22
C VAL A 390 -3.14 -10.84 -11.15
N ILE A 391 -4.39 -10.91 -10.70
CA ILE A 391 -5.24 -9.73 -10.53
C ILE A 391 -4.66 -8.79 -9.46
N LEU A 392 -4.20 -9.33 -8.33
CA LEU A 392 -3.53 -8.57 -7.28
C LEU A 392 -2.26 -7.89 -7.79
N ALA A 393 -1.37 -8.60 -8.49
CA ALA A 393 -0.14 -8.02 -9.03
C ALA A 393 -0.43 -6.84 -9.96
N ARG A 394 -1.42 -6.99 -10.86
CA ARG A 394 -1.84 -5.93 -11.78
C ARG A 394 -2.48 -4.76 -11.05
N LEU A 395 -3.29 -5.01 -10.02
CA LEU A 395 -3.89 -3.97 -9.19
C LEU A 395 -2.80 -3.14 -8.49
N LEU A 396 -1.79 -3.79 -7.91
CA LEU A 396 -0.69 -3.09 -7.23
C LEU A 396 0.13 -2.24 -8.21
N ARG A 397 0.38 -2.73 -9.42
CA ARG A 397 1.03 -1.95 -10.49
C ARG A 397 0.17 -0.75 -10.91
N ALA A 398 -1.12 -0.97 -11.15
CA ALA A 398 -2.06 0.11 -11.50
C ALA A 398 -2.18 1.17 -10.40
N GLY A 399 -2.09 0.76 -9.13
CA GLY A 399 -2.06 1.63 -7.96
C GLY A 399 -0.70 2.25 -7.65
N GLN A 400 0.35 1.99 -8.45
CA GLN A 400 1.73 2.42 -8.17
C GLN A 400 2.21 2.04 -6.75
N LEU A 401 1.83 0.84 -6.32
CA LEU A 401 2.26 0.19 -5.07
C LEU A 401 3.35 -0.86 -5.30
N LEU A 402 3.55 -1.21 -6.56
CA LEU A 402 4.53 -2.18 -7.06
C LEU A 402 5.01 -1.73 -8.43
N ASN A 403 6.31 -1.78 -8.68
CA ASN A 403 6.88 -1.65 -10.02
C ASN A 403 7.45 -2.98 -10.53
N GLU A 404 7.76 -3.01 -11.83
CA GLU A 404 8.38 -4.16 -12.51
C GLU A 404 9.81 -4.43 -12.04
#